data_AF-A0A4Q7AH65-F1
#
_entry.id   AF-A0A4Q7AH65-F1
#
_cell.length_a   1.000
_cell.length_b   1.000
_cell.length_c   1.000
_cell.angle_alpha   90.00
_cell.angle_beta   90.00
_cell.angle_gamma   90.00
#
_symmetry.space_group_name_H-M   'P 1'
#
loop_
_entity.id
_entity.type
_entity.pdbx_description
1 polymer ?
#
loop_
_entity_poly.entity_id
_entity_poly.type
_entity_poly.pdbx_seq_one_letter_code
_entity_poly.pdbx_strand_id
1 'polypeptide(L)'
;MKYIKILVLAFIFTIPLSHAQDKVITEEDVLEAKIAAFYAQFNQLFYTKYIFKAAFEEADHLSKTNEQLLNFANFQMSSIQIAYEGLDMDLSKDLLDMSEGRRSKMTLDALDSLCVANKFIEKYSRLKHQYNDLQSEDSKALSKGALKFQTQIENIIKITESPLNDIECKKLF
;
A
#
# COMPACT_ATOMS: atom_id res chain seq x y z
N MET A 1 -76.06 33.03 -4.84
CA MET A 1 -75.56 33.58 -3.56
C MET A 1 -75.87 32.63 -2.41
N LYS A 2 -74.85 31.93 -1.89
CA LYS A 2 -74.59 31.70 -0.46
C LYS A 2 -73.28 30.94 -0.31
N TYR A 3 -72.55 31.29 0.74
CA TYR A 3 -71.10 31.21 0.87
C TYR A 3 -70.57 29.84 1.31
N ILE A 4 -69.37 29.51 0.80
CA ILE A 4 -68.16 29.01 1.49
C ILE A 4 -68.36 28.04 2.66
N LYS A 5 -67.77 26.83 2.52
CA LYS A 5 -66.78 26.31 3.48
C LYS A 5 -65.87 25.29 2.81
N ILE A 6 -64.64 25.74 2.63
CA ILE A 6 -63.45 24.99 2.23
C ILE A 6 -63.14 23.96 3.33
N LEU A 7 -62.93 22.70 2.97
CA LEU A 7 -62.20 21.75 3.81
C LEU A 7 -61.13 21.08 2.93
N VAL A 8 -59.97 21.72 2.84
CA VAL A 8 -58.76 21.11 2.30
C VAL A 8 -58.28 20.10 3.34
N LEU A 9 -58.53 18.81 3.10
CA LEU A 9 -57.91 17.75 3.88
C LEU A 9 -56.48 17.56 3.35
N ALA A 10 -55.55 18.36 3.85
CA ALA A 10 -54.13 18.08 3.67
C ALA A 10 -53.80 16.83 4.51
N PHE A 11 -53.79 15.66 3.87
CA PHE A 11 -53.07 14.50 4.39
C PHE A 11 -51.59 14.87 4.38
N ILE A 12 -51.12 15.46 5.48
CA ILE A 12 -49.71 15.50 5.81
C ILE A 12 -49.36 14.04 6.11
N PHE A 13 -48.91 13.31 5.09
CA PHE A 13 -48.05 12.15 5.33
C PHE A 13 -46.79 12.70 5.98
N THR A 14 -46.79 12.78 7.31
CA THR A 14 -45.57 12.86 8.10
C THR A 14 -44.84 11.56 7.83
N ILE A 15 -44.00 11.55 6.79
CA ILE A 15 -42.86 10.64 6.76
C ILE A 15 -42.15 10.91 8.10
N PRO A 16 -42.05 9.96 9.04
CA PRO A 16 -41.18 10.16 10.16
C PRO A 16 -39.81 10.46 9.56
N LEU A 17 -39.27 11.66 9.80
CA LEU A 17 -37.85 11.92 9.64
C LEU A 17 -37.18 10.78 10.41
N SER A 18 -36.69 9.79 9.66
CA SER A 18 -35.78 8.80 10.21
C SER A 18 -34.72 9.64 10.89
N HIS A 19 -34.68 9.57 12.21
CA HIS A 19 -33.53 10.09 12.94
C HIS A 19 -32.36 9.34 12.31
N ALA A 20 -31.56 10.04 11.49
CA ALA A 20 -30.24 9.59 11.17
C ALA A 20 -29.56 9.55 12.53
N GLN A 21 -29.60 8.38 13.14
CA GLN A 21 -28.97 8.14 14.42
C GLN A 21 -27.49 8.31 14.11
N ASP A 22 -26.89 9.40 14.58
CA ASP A 22 -25.46 9.65 14.42
C ASP A 22 -24.75 8.38 14.90
N LYS A 23 -24.22 7.59 13.95
CA LYS A 23 -23.49 6.38 14.30
C LYS A 23 -22.23 6.85 14.99
N VAL A 24 -22.21 6.74 16.32
CA VAL A 24 -21.02 7.05 17.11
C VAL A 24 -19.94 6.07 16.67
N ILE A 25 -18.87 6.61 16.09
CA ILE A 25 -17.71 5.82 15.67
C ILE A 25 -17.09 5.20 16.92
N THR A 26 -17.01 3.87 16.94
CA THR A 26 -16.41 3.10 18.04
C THR A 26 -14.93 2.81 17.76
N GLU A 27 -14.18 2.39 18.77
CA GLU A 27 -12.81 1.91 18.60
C GLU A 27 -12.75 0.68 17.66
N GLU A 28 -13.78 -0.16 17.69
CA GLU A 28 -13.91 -1.31 16.79
C GLU A 28 -14.07 -0.86 15.34
N ASP A 29 -14.92 0.14 15.06
CA ASP A 29 -15.05 0.72 13.71
C ASP A 29 -13.70 1.26 13.20
N VAL A 30 -12.91 1.90 14.08
CA VAL A 30 -11.57 2.41 13.73
C VAL A 30 -10.59 1.28 13.43
N LEU A 31 -10.60 0.21 14.23
CA LEU A 31 -9.75 -0.95 14.01
C LEU A 31 -10.09 -1.65 12.69
N GLU A 32 -11.37 -1.86 12.41
CA GLU A 32 -11.84 -2.44 11.14
C GLU A 32 -11.39 -1.59 9.95
N ALA A 33 -11.54 -0.27 10.04
CA ALA A 33 -11.09 0.65 9.00
C ALA A 33 -9.58 0.58 8.77
N LYS A 34 -8.76 0.48 9.84
CA LYS A 34 -7.31 0.30 9.73
C LYS A 34 -6.95 -1.03 9.06
N ILE A 35 -7.62 -2.13 9.41
CA ILE A 35 -7.40 -3.44 8.80
C ILE A 35 -7.80 -3.41 7.31
N ALA A 36 -8.94 -2.79 6.98
CA ALA A 36 -9.38 -2.65 5.60
C ALA A 36 -8.38 -1.81 4.77
N ALA A 37 -7.91 -0.69 5.31
CA ALA A 37 -6.90 0.15 4.68
C ALA A 37 -5.57 -0.61 4.47
N PHE A 38 -5.17 -1.41 5.46
CA PHE A 38 -3.97 -2.25 5.38
C PHE A 38 -4.04 -3.24 4.20
N TYR A 39 -5.14 -3.97 4.03
CA TYR A 39 -5.29 -4.88 2.89
C TYR A 39 -5.51 -4.15 1.56
N ALA A 40 -6.13 -2.97 1.57
CA ALA A 40 -6.24 -2.13 0.37
C ALA A 40 -4.86 -1.69 -0.15
N GLN A 41 -3.92 -1.35 0.74
CA GLN A 41 -2.54 -1.05 0.37
C GLN A 41 -1.86 -2.27 -0.29
N PHE A 42 -2.06 -3.48 0.23
CA PHE A 42 -1.49 -4.69 -0.38
C PHE A 42 -2.04 -4.97 -1.78
N ASN A 43 -3.33 -4.74 -1.99
CA ASN A 43 -3.91 -4.84 -3.32
C ASN A 43 -3.33 -3.78 -4.28
N GLN A 44 -3.07 -2.57 -3.80
CA GLN A 44 -2.41 -1.55 -4.60
C GLN A 44 -0.98 -1.97 -5.00
N LEU A 45 -0.22 -2.56 -4.07
CA LEU A 45 1.14 -3.05 -4.33
C LEU A 45 1.17 -4.03 -5.50
N PHE A 46 0.25 -5.00 -5.50
CA PHE A 46 0.13 -6.01 -6.55
C PHE A 46 0.12 -5.40 -7.97
N TYR A 47 -0.64 -4.33 -8.18
CA TYR A 47 -0.70 -3.67 -9.49
C TYR A 47 0.55 -2.85 -9.80
N THR A 48 1.13 -2.19 -8.79
CA THR A 48 2.31 -1.33 -8.99
C THR A 48 3.59 -2.11 -9.29
N LYS A 49 3.62 -3.41 -8.98
CA LYS A 49 4.73 -4.32 -9.30
C LYS A 49 5.19 -4.22 -10.75
N TYR A 50 4.26 -4.24 -11.71
CA TYR A 50 4.59 -4.19 -13.13
C TYR A 50 5.19 -2.85 -13.56
N ILE A 51 4.77 -1.76 -12.92
CA ILE A 51 5.31 -0.42 -13.17
C ILE A 51 6.75 -0.35 -12.68
N PHE A 52 7.04 -0.82 -11.46
CA PHE A 52 8.41 -0.83 -10.93
C PHE A 52 9.31 -1.82 -11.65
N LYS A 53 8.78 -2.92 -12.17
CA LYS A 53 9.52 -3.81 -13.05
C LYS A 53 10.00 -3.08 -14.30
N ALA A 54 9.09 -2.41 -15.00
CA ALA A 54 9.45 -1.62 -16.19
C ALA A 54 10.45 -0.51 -15.84
N ALA A 55 10.24 0.20 -14.73
CA ALA A 55 11.14 1.23 -14.24
C ALA A 55 12.53 0.67 -13.89
N PHE A 56 12.61 -0.53 -13.31
CA PHE A 56 13.87 -1.22 -13.05
C PHE A 56 14.59 -1.54 -14.37
N GLU A 57 13.87 -2.07 -15.37
CA GLU A 57 14.44 -2.41 -16.68
C GLU A 57 14.98 -1.15 -17.39
N GLU A 58 14.29 -0.02 -17.30
CA GLU A 58 14.66 1.28 -17.90
C GLU A 58 15.56 2.17 -17.02
N ALA A 59 15.98 1.72 -15.83
CA ALA A 59 16.84 2.51 -14.93
C ALA A 59 18.31 2.52 -15.38
N ASP A 60 18.58 2.93 -16.62
CA ASP A 60 19.91 3.13 -17.21
C ASP A 60 20.24 4.63 -17.44
N HIS A 61 19.24 5.50 -17.39
CA HIS A 61 19.39 6.96 -17.47
C HIS A 61 18.48 7.68 -16.45
N LEU A 62 18.87 8.91 -16.10
CA LEU A 62 18.05 9.77 -15.24
C LEU A 62 16.85 10.29 -16.02
N SER A 63 15.65 10.14 -15.45
CA SER A 63 14.42 10.67 -16.04
C SER A 63 13.51 11.21 -14.94
N LYS A 64 12.70 12.22 -15.29
CA LYS A 64 11.68 12.76 -14.36
C LYS A 64 10.66 11.69 -13.97
N THR A 65 10.34 10.78 -14.89
CA THR A 65 9.43 9.66 -14.64
C THR A 65 10.00 8.74 -13.57
N ASN A 66 11.25 8.29 -13.73
CA ASN A 66 11.89 7.41 -12.75
C ASN A 66 12.12 8.11 -11.41
N GLU A 67 12.31 9.43 -11.41
CA GLU A 67 12.37 10.20 -10.17
C GLU A 67 11.03 10.22 -9.41
N GLN A 68 9.91 10.39 -10.11
CA GLN A 68 8.59 10.29 -9.47
C GLN A 68 8.29 8.86 -9.02
N LEU A 69 8.70 7.85 -9.80
CA LEU A 69 8.56 6.46 -9.40
C LEU A 69 9.41 6.11 -8.19
N LEU A 70 10.61 6.69 -8.05
CA LEU A 70 11.46 6.52 -6.87
C LEU A 70 10.75 7.07 -5.62
N ASN A 71 10.21 8.30 -5.72
CA ASN A 71 9.46 8.90 -4.62
C ASN A 71 8.22 8.07 -4.26
N PHE A 72 7.53 7.54 -5.27
CA PHE A 72 6.36 6.70 -5.05
C PHE A 72 6.72 5.37 -4.37
N ALA A 73 7.76 4.67 -4.83
CA ALA A 73 8.25 3.44 -4.21
C ALA A 73 8.67 3.65 -2.75
N ASN A 74 9.41 4.75 -2.49
CA ASN A 74 9.81 5.14 -1.14
C ASN A 74 8.60 5.40 -0.22
N PHE A 75 7.58 6.10 -0.73
CA PHE A 75 6.36 6.38 0.02
C PHE A 75 5.54 5.11 0.32
N GLN A 76 5.45 4.18 -0.64
CA GLN A 76 4.73 2.92 -0.44
C GLN A 76 5.32 2.10 0.70
N MET A 77 6.65 1.98 0.76
CA MET A 77 7.29 1.19 1.81
C MET A 77 7.14 1.85 3.20
N SER A 78 7.23 3.17 3.26
CA SER A 78 6.93 3.93 4.48
C SER A 78 5.46 3.75 4.92
N SER A 79 4.52 3.81 3.97
CA SER A 79 3.09 3.63 4.25
C SER A 79 2.79 2.25 4.84
N ILE A 80 3.47 1.20 4.36
CA ILE A 80 3.33 -0.14 4.91
C ILE A 80 3.85 -0.19 6.35
N GLN A 81 5.04 0.38 6.62
CA GLN A 81 5.57 0.43 7.99
C GLN A 81 4.61 1.15 8.94
N ILE A 82 4.09 2.31 8.54
CA ILE A 82 3.09 3.06 9.30
C ILE A 82 1.80 2.24 9.50
N ALA A 83 1.38 1.45 8.51
CA ALA A 83 0.19 0.62 8.62
C ALA A 83 0.39 -0.56 9.60
N TYR A 84 1.58 -1.16 9.63
CA TYR A 84 1.95 -2.16 10.65
C TYR A 84 1.96 -1.53 12.05
N GLU A 85 2.64 -0.40 12.23
CA GLU A 85 2.70 0.34 13.50
C GLU A 85 1.29 0.75 13.98
N GLY A 86 0.45 1.25 13.08
CA GLY A 86 -0.91 1.68 13.39
C GLY A 86 -1.86 0.54 13.83
N LEU A 87 -1.46 -0.71 13.60
CA LEU A 87 -2.15 -1.93 14.01
C LEU A 87 -1.42 -2.65 15.17
N ASP A 88 -0.40 -2.04 15.79
CA ASP A 88 0.46 -2.66 16.80
C ASP A 88 1.10 -3.98 16.33
N MET A 89 1.49 -4.03 15.06
CA MET A 89 2.15 -5.18 14.43
C MET A 89 3.61 -4.86 14.10
N ASP A 90 4.46 -5.89 14.14
CA ASP A 90 5.87 -5.80 13.76
C ASP A 90 6.09 -6.46 12.38
N LEU A 91 6.49 -5.65 11.39
CA LEU A 91 6.76 -6.13 10.03
C LEU A 91 7.89 -7.17 9.98
N SER A 92 8.96 -6.99 10.77
CA SER A 92 10.08 -7.94 10.80
C SER A 92 9.63 -9.31 11.32
N LYS A 93 8.76 -9.31 12.34
CA LYS A 93 8.14 -10.53 12.88
C LYS A 93 7.19 -11.17 11.88
N ASP A 94 6.36 -10.39 11.19
CA ASP A 94 5.43 -10.92 10.20
C ASP A 94 6.15 -11.55 8.99
N LEU A 95 7.27 -10.94 8.57
CA LEU A 95 8.16 -11.53 7.57
C LEU A 95 8.83 -12.83 8.08
N LEU A 96 9.20 -12.90 9.36
CA LEU A 96 9.71 -14.13 9.97
C LEU A 96 8.63 -15.22 9.99
N ASP A 97 7.41 -14.87 10.41
CA ASP A 97 6.26 -15.78 10.40
C ASP A 97 6.03 -16.34 8.99
N MET A 98 6.06 -15.48 7.95
CA MET A 98 5.96 -15.93 6.56
C MET A 98 7.09 -16.90 6.16
N SER A 99 8.34 -16.58 6.54
CA SER A 99 9.50 -17.42 6.23
C SER A 99 9.45 -18.81 6.87
N GLU A 100 8.77 -18.92 8.01
CA GLU A 100 8.62 -20.16 8.78
C GLU A 100 7.29 -20.87 8.49
N GLY A 101 6.55 -20.44 7.46
CA GLY A 101 5.27 -21.04 7.05
C GLY A 101 4.14 -20.81 8.05
N ARG A 102 4.29 -19.86 8.98
CA ARG A 102 3.24 -19.44 9.91
C ARG A 102 2.31 -18.42 9.26
N ARG A 103 1.18 -18.17 9.92
CA ARG A 103 0.17 -17.22 9.46
C ARG A 103 0.76 -15.81 9.46
N SER A 104 0.94 -15.25 8.26
CA SER A 104 1.36 -13.87 8.06
C SER A 104 0.17 -12.98 7.64
N LYS A 105 0.27 -11.68 7.92
CA LYS A 105 -0.64 -10.66 7.38
C LYS A 105 -0.23 -10.22 5.98
N MET A 106 1.08 -10.16 5.72
CA MET A 106 1.63 -9.96 4.39
C MET A 106 1.17 -11.08 3.45
N THR A 107 0.84 -10.72 2.20
CA THR A 107 0.59 -11.71 1.14
C THR A 107 1.86 -11.92 0.32
N LEU A 108 1.98 -13.07 -0.34
CA LEU A 108 3.11 -13.33 -1.25
C LEU A 108 3.17 -12.29 -2.39
N ASP A 109 2.01 -11.87 -2.90
CA ASP A 109 1.91 -10.85 -3.94
C ASP A 109 2.42 -9.49 -3.49
N ALA A 110 2.05 -9.06 -2.28
CA ALA A 110 2.55 -7.83 -1.69
C ALA A 110 4.06 -7.93 -1.44
N LEU A 111 4.54 -9.08 -0.96
CA LEU A 111 5.96 -9.34 -0.75
C LEU A 111 6.77 -9.26 -2.06
N ASP A 112 6.29 -9.89 -3.13
CA ASP A 112 6.90 -9.84 -4.46
C ASP A 112 6.93 -8.41 -4.99
N SER A 113 5.84 -7.67 -4.83
CA SER A 113 5.74 -6.26 -5.24
C SER A 113 6.73 -5.36 -4.50
N LEU A 114 6.87 -5.54 -3.17
CA LEU A 114 7.86 -4.83 -2.36
C LEU A 114 9.28 -5.14 -2.80
N CYS A 115 9.56 -6.41 -3.09
CA CYS A 115 10.87 -6.84 -3.56
C CYS A 115 11.25 -6.17 -4.89
N VAL A 116 10.32 -6.12 -5.85
CA VAL A 116 10.52 -5.43 -7.13
C VAL A 116 10.74 -3.93 -6.92
N ALA A 117 9.90 -3.28 -6.11
CA ALA A 117 10.02 -1.84 -5.83
C ALA A 117 11.37 -1.51 -5.17
N ASN A 118 11.81 -2.30 -4.20
CA ASN A 118 13.09 -2.14 -3.52
C ASN A 118 14.28 -2.33 -4.47
N LYS A 119 14.23 -3.31 -5.38
CA LYS A 119 15.27 -3.46 -6.42
C LYS A 119 15.35 -2.24 -7.32
N PHE A 120 14.21 -1.67 -7.69
CA PHE A 120 14.17 -0.40 -8.43
C PHE A 120 14.77 0.76 -7.62
N ILE A 121 14.36 0.94 -6.36
CA ILE A 121 14.93 1.95 -5.44
C ILE A 121 16.46 1.82 -5.41
N GLU A 122 16.98 0.61 -5.22
CA GLU A 122 18.42 0.35 -5.16
C GLU A 122 19.12 0.71 -6.48
N LYS A 123 18.63 0.19 -7.61
CA LYS A 123 19.24 0.42 -8.93
C LYS A 123 19.24 1.91 -9.28
N TYR A 124 18.11 2.60 -9.15
CA TYR A 124 17.99 4.00 -9.54
C TYR A 124 18.70 4.94 -8.55
N SER A 125 18.74 4.61 -7.25
CA SER A 125 19.54 5.35 -6.27
C SER A 125 21.03 5.32 -6.58
N ARG A 126 21.56 4.16 -7.00
CA ARG A 126 22.95 4.01 -7.44
C ARG A 126 23.23 4.83 -8.69
N LEU A 127 22.32 4.82 -9.65
CA LEU A 127 22.42 5.62 -10.87
C LEU A 127 22.50 7.13 -10.55
N LYS A 128 21.58 7.65 -9.72
CA LYS A 128 21.60 9.05 -9.25
C LYS A 128 22.95 9.43 -8.63
N HIS A 129 23.53 8.54 -7.81
CA HIS A 129 24.85 8.77 -7.22
C HIS A 129 25.97 8.85 -8.27
N GLN A 130 25.97 7.99 -9.30
CA GLN A 130 26.96 8.01 -10.38
C GLN A 130 26.94 9.33 -11.18
N TYR A 131 25.77 9.95 -11.34
CA TYR A 131 25.60 11.21 -12.06
C TYR A 131 25.73 12.46 -11.17
N ASN A 132 26.17 12.32 -9.90
CA ASN A 132 26.21 13.41 -8.91
C ASN A 132 24.86 14.11 -8.68
N ASP A 133 23.76 13.43 -8.99
CA ASP A 133 22.40 13.89 -8.73
C ASP A 133 21.98 13.39 -7.34
N LEU A 134 22.32 14.16 -6.32
CA LEU A 134 22.09 13.78 -4.93
C LEU A 134 20.60 13.81 -4.60
N GLN A 135 20.08 12.68 -4.10
CA GLN A 135 18.77 12.61 -3.49
C GLN A 135 18.67 13.57 -2.29
N SER A 136 17.46 14.05 -2.02
CA SER A 136 17.17 14.74 -0.75
C SER A 136 17.40 13.80 0.44
N GLU A 137 17.72 14.37 1.61
CA GLU A 137 17.93 13.58 2.83
C GLU A 137 16.70 12.74 3.20
N ASP A 138 15.50 13.28 3.03
CA ASP A 138 14.25 12.55 3.26
C ASP A 138 14.12 11.34 2.31
N SER A 139 14.43 11.53 1.02
CA SER A 139 14.36 10.44 0.04
C SER A 139 15.42 9.37 0.32
N LYS A 140 16.62 9.75 0.78
CA LYS A 140 17.64 8.80 1.26
C LYS A 140 17.19 8.02 2.49
N ALA A 141 16.57 8.69 3.45
CA ALA A 141 16.08 8.07 4.69
C ALA A 141 14.98 7.05 4.37
N LEU A 142 14.02 7.42 3.51
CA LEU A 142 12.96 6.52 3.06
C LEU A 142 13.53 5.35 2.26
N SER A 143 14.44 5.60 1.32
CA SER A 143 15.11 4.54 0.54
C SER A 143 15.83 3.56 1.46
N LYS A 144 16.58 4.05 2.46
CA LYS A 144 17.25 3.20 3.44
C LYS A 144 16.27 2.39 4.28
N GLY A 145 15.17 3.00 4.71
CA GLY A 145 14.08 2.33 5.43
C GLY A 145 13.45 1.21 4.60
N ALA A 146 13.30 1.43 3.30
CA ALA A 146 12.76 0.44 2.38
C ALA A 146 13.72 -0.75 2.17
N LEU A 147 14.99 -0.45 1.91
CA LEU A 147 16.02 -1.46 1.65
C LEU A 147 16.39 -2.28 2.90
N LYS A 148 16.06 -1.80 4.11
CA LYS A 148 16.33 -2.51 5.38
C LYS A 148 15.85 -3.96 5.37
N PHE A 149 14.69 -4.23 4.76
CA PHE A 149 14.06 -5.55 4.75
C PHE A 149 14.37 -6.37 3.49
N GLN A 150 15.07 -5.80 2.50
CA GLN A 150 15.22 -6.41 1.19
C GLN A 150 15.83 -7.82 1.25
N THR A 151 16.89 -8.00 2.01
CA THR A 151 17.54 -9.32 2.16
C THR A 151 16.59 -10.36 2.75
N GLN A 152 15.79 -10.00 3.75
CA GLN A 152 14.82 -10.91 4.36
C GLN A 152 13.71 -11.27 3.35
N ILE A 153 13.20 -10.28 2.65
CA ILE A 153 12.17 -10.43 1.61
C ILE A 153 12.67 -11.37 0.49
N GLU A 154 13.88 -11.15 -0.01
CA GLU A 154 14.47 -11.99 -1.05
C GLU A 154 14.69 -13.43 -0.60
N ASN A 155 15.07 -13.65 0.65
CA ASN A 155 15.25 -14.99 1.19
C ASN A 155 13.93 -15.77 1.23
N ILE A 156 12.84 -15.12 1.66
CA ILE A 156 11.49 -15.70 1.61
C ILE A 156 11.14 -16.02 0.16
N ILE A 157 11.26 -15.03 -0.73
CA ILE A 157 10.92 -15.19 -2.14
C ILE A 157 11.67 -16.37 -2.77
N LYS A 158 12.98 -16.49 -2.54
CA LYS A 158 13.81 -17.57 -3.11
C LYS A 158 13.25 -18.95 -2.81
N ILE A 159 12.83 -19.20 -1.57
CA ILE A 159 12.31 -20.49 -1.12
C ILE A 159 10.83 -20.69 -1.44
N THR A 160 10.08 -19.62 -1.73
CA THR A 160 8.67 -19.74 -2.09
C THR A 160 8.50 -20.39 -3.46
N GLU A 161 7.80 -21.51 -3.49
CA GLU A 161 7.29 -22.11 -4.73
C GLU A 161 6.00 -21.40 -5.14
N SER A 162 5.98 -20.82 -6.34
CA SER A 162 4.73 -20.38 -6.96
C SER A 162 4.31 -21.43 -7.99
N PRO A 163 3.12 -22.03 -7.89
CA PRO A 163 2.59 -22.96 -8.89
C PRO A 163 2.53 -22.35 -10.29
N LEU A 164 2.46 -21.02 -10.39
CA LEU A 164 2.38 -20.27 -11.64
C LEU A 164 3.72 -19.65 -12.08
N ASN A 165 4.78 -19.79 -11.26
CA ASN A 165 6.10 -19.19 -11.48
C ASN A 165 6.05 -17.68 -11.84
N ASP A 166 5.15 -16.96 -11.18
CA ASP A 166 4.78 -15.57 -11.45
C ASP A 166 5.46 -14.56 -10.51
N ILE A 167 6.45 -15.01 -9.72
CA ILE A 167 7.21 -14.15 -8.82
C ILE A 167 8.16 -13.29 -9.66
N GLU A 168 7.82 -12.02 -9.84
CA GLU A 168 8.56 -11.10 -10.71
C GLU A 168 9.92 -10.71 -10.12
N CYS A 169 10.05 -10.63 -8.79
CA CYS A 169 11.32 -10.26 -8.18
C CYS A 169 12.43 -11.28 -8.43
N LYS A 170 12.08 -12.56 -8.66
CA LYS A 170 13.03 -13.61 -9.07
C LYS A 170 13.55 -13.41 -10.49
N LYS A 171 12.92 -12.58 -11.30
CA LYS A 171 13.28 -12.34 -12.71
C LYS A 171 14.20 -11.12 -12.87
N LEU A 172 14.38 -10.35 -11.80
CA LEU A 172 15.21 -9.15 -11.77
C LEU A 172 16.55 -9.48 -11.10
N PHE A 173 17.63 -9.51 -11.87
CA PHE A 173 19.00 -9.76 -11.38
C PHE A 173 19.92 -8.61 -11.74
#